data_AF-A0A499V1G9-F1
#
_entry.id   AF-A0A499V1G9-F1
#
_cell.length_a   1.000
_cell.length_b   1.000
_cell.length_c   1.000
_cell.angle_alpha   90.00
_cell.angle_beta   90.00
_cell.angle_gamma   90.00
#
_symmetry.space_group_name_H-M   'P 1'
#
loop_
_entity.id
_entity.type
_entity.pdbx_description
1 polymer ?
#
loop_
_entity_poly.entity_id
_entity_poly.type
_entity_poly.pdbx_seq_one_letter_code
_entity_poly.pdbx_strand_id
1 'polypeptide(L)'
;MCGDPPRPEIEIGLRFDLDGLRIQGAWWYPDPGQVDKFRKAVAAEGSGHELSAIIEDLRAKGYDISGDVMKRPPRGYPCDHSRTDLLRHRSLIAAQPLGCDDWLHTPEAVGKVLAAADDLDAMLTWLVRHVSSTA
;
A
#
# COMPACT_ATOMS: atom_id res chain seq x y z
N MET A 1 21.16 16.38 15.29
CA MET A 1 19.85 16.05 14.70
C MET A 1 20.12 15.67 13.25
N CYS A 2 20.39 14.40 12.99
CA CYS A 2 20.66 13.93 11.62
C CYS A 2 19.29 13.76 10.95
N GLY A 3 18.93 14.66 10.04
CA GLY A 3 17.77 14.49 9.18
C GLY A 3 18.19 13.62 8.01
N ASP A 4 17.74 12.37 7.99
CA ASP A 4 17.88 11.52 6.81
C ASP A 4 16.94 12.02 5.69
N PRO A 5 17.39 12.02 4.42
CA PRO A 5 16.64 12.51 3.28
C PRO A 5 15.42 11.61 2.97
N PRO A 6 14.36 12.14 2.32
CA PRO A 6 13.19 11.36 1.94
C PRO A 6 13.52 10.31 0.86
N ARG A 7 13.18 9.04 1.14
CA ARG A 7 12.59 7.97 0.30
C ARG A 7 12.74 6.62 1.04
N PRO A 8 11.70 5.75 1.08
CA PRO A 8 11.10 5.18 -0.13
C PRO A 8 9.71 5.72 -0.47
N GLU A 9 9.49 5.89 -1.77
CA GLU A 9 8.19 6.24 -2.34
C GLU A 9 7.30 4.99 -2.38
N ILE A 10 7.84 3.81 -2.69
CA ILE A 10 7.13 2.53 -2.69
C ILE A 10 8.09 1.47 -2.14
N GLU A 11 7.68 0.71 -1.11
CA GLU A 11 8.55 -0.26 -0.42
C GLU A 11 7.84 -1.54 0.01
N ILE A 12 8.64 -2.59 0.23
CA ILE A 12 8.27 -3.75 1.05
C ILE A 12 9.07 -3.65 2.35
N GLY A 13 8.39 -3.70 3.49
CA GLY A 13 8.98 -3.60 4.81
C GLY A 13 8.65 -4.80 5.69
N LEU A 14 9.62 -5.21 6.50
CA LEU A 14 9.45 -6.21 7.55
C LEU A 14 9.58 -5.53 8.92
N ARG A 15 8.68 -5.88 9.84
CA ARG A 15 8.72 -5.42 11.23
C ARG A 15 8.66 -6.62 12.16
N PHE A 16 9.47 -6.56 13.21
CA PHE A 16 9.43 -7.49 14.32
C PHE A 16 9.01 -6.74 15.59
N ASP A 17 8.06 -7.32 16.31
CA ASP A 17 7.67 -6.89 17.65
C ASP A 17 7.30 -8.12 18.50
N LEU A 18 6.70 -7.89 19.67
CA LEU A 18 6.32 -8.97 20.60
C LEU A 18 5.19 -9.86 20.05
N ASP A 19 4.45 -9.39 19.05
CA ASP A 19 3.39 -10.15 18.38
C ASP A 19 3.93 -10.94 17.16
N GLY A 20 5.22 -10.78 16.85
CA GLY A 20 5.94 -11.58 15.84
C GLY A 20 6.38 -10.78 14.63
N LEU A 21 6.44 -11.47 13.50
CA LEU A 21 6.81 -10.89 12.21
C LEU A 21 5.58 -10.31 11.51
N ARG A 22 5.73 -9.11 10.98
CA ARG A 22 4.78 -8.44 10.10
C ARG A 22 5.46 -8.03 8.81
N ILE A 23 4.73 -8.16 7.70
CA ILE A 23 5.11 -7.61 6.40
C ILE A 23 4.15 -6.50 6.00
N GLN A 24 4.66 -5.53 5.26
CA GLN A 24 3.85 -4.51 4.60
C GLN A 24 4.40 -4.17 3.22
N GLY A 25 3.49 -3.84 2.30
CA GLY A 25 3.78 -3.09 1.09
C GLY A 25 3.20 -1.68 1.23
N ALA A 26 3.97 -0.65 0.91
CA ALA A 26 3.55 0.71 1.22
C ALA A 26 4.00 1.75 0.20
N TRP A 27 3.11 2.72 -0.07
CA TRP A 27 3.47 4.02 -0.64
C TRP A 27 3.34 5.09 0.44
N TRP A 28 4.48 5.61 0.92
CA TRP A 28 4.57 6.58 2.03
C TRP A 28 5.11 7.93 1.55
N TYR A 29 4.83 8.98 2.35
CA TYR A 29 5.41 10.33 2.20
C TYR A 29 5.48 10.81 0.75
N PRO A 30 4.34 10.92 0.07
CA PRO A 30 4.30 11.19 -1.36
C PRO A 30 5.01 12.49 -1.71
N ASP A 31 5.82 12.45 -2.77
CA ASP A 31 6.44 13.65 -3.33
C ASP A 31 5.37 14.62 -3.87
N PRO A 32 5.68 15.92 -4.00
CA PRO A 32 4.76 16.90 -4.55
C PRO A 32 4.18 16.45 -5.91
N GLY A 33 2.85 16.33 -5.97
CA GLY A 33 2.11 15.93 -7.17
C GLY A 33 1.80 14.43 -7.29
N GLN A 34 2.43 13.56 -6.51
CA GLN A 34 2.11 12.12 -6.53
C GLN A 34 0.68 11.83 -6.06
N VAL A 35 0.22 12.50 -5.00
CA VAL A 35 -1.17 12.34 -4.52
C VAL A 35 -2.17 12.71 -5.62
N ASP A 36 -1.86 13.72 -6.44
CA ASP A 36 -2.73 14.10 -7.54
C ASP A 36 -2.68 13.10 -8.69
N LYS A 37 -1.51 12.51 -9.00
CA LYS A 37 -1.39 11.40 -9.95
C LYS A 37 -2.18 10.18 -9.48
N PHE A 38 -2.02 9.79 -8.22
CA PHE A 38 -2.77 8.73 -7.57
C PHE A 38 -4.27 8.95 -7.72
N ARG A 39 -4.78 10.13 -7.34
CA ARG A 39 -6.21 10.45 -7.46
C ARG A 39 -6.72 10.41 -8.90
N LYS A 40 -5.95 10.92 -9.86
CA LYS A 40 -6.30 10.83 -11.29
C LYS A 40 -6.39 9.38 -11.76
N ALA A 41 -5.45 8.54 -11.37
CA ALA A 41 -5.44 7.11 -11.70
C ALA A 41 -6.60 6.36 -11.02
N VAL A 42 -6.93 6.68 -9.76
CA VAL A 42 -8.08 6.12 -9.04
C VAL A 42 -9.42 6.55 -9.68
N ALA A 43 -9.51 7.78 -10.18
CA ALA A 43 -10.74 8.29 -10.79
C ALA A 43 -10.96 7.77 -12.22
N ALA A 44 -9.91 7.37 -12.94
CA ALA A 44 -10.05 6.78 -14.25
C ALA A 44 -10.68 5.38 -14.16
N GLU A 45 -11.60 5.05 -15.07
CA GLU A 45 -12.32 3.76 -15.09
C GLU A 45 -11.36 2.56 -15.03
N GLY A 46 -10.45 2.43 -16.01
CA GLY A 46 -9.53 1.28 -16.09
C GLY A 46 -8.62 1.13 -14.87
N SER A 47 -7.72 2.08 -14.63
CA SER A 47 -6.73 1.98 -13.55
C SER A 47 -7.35 1.99 -12.16
N GLY A 48 -8.47 2.70 -11.95
CA GLY A 48 -9.13 2.70 -10.66
C GLY A 48 -9.94 1.43 -10.38
N HIS A 49 -10.50 0.79 -11.41
CA HIS A 49 -11.13 -0.52 -11.27
C HIS A 49 -10.07 -1.59 -10.96
N GLU A 50 -8.94 -1.56 -11.67
CA GLU A 50 -7.76 -2.41 -11.40
C GLU A 50 -7.32 -2.29 -9.94
N LEU A 51 -7.12 -1.07 -9.41
CA LEU A 51 -6.74 -0.90 -8.01
C LEU A 51 -7.81 -1.41 -7.04
N SER A 52 -9.09 -1.18 -7.33
CA SER A 52 -10.17 -1.64 -6.45
C SER A 52 -10.17 -3.16 -6.31
N ALA A 53 -9.99 -3.87 -7.43
CA ALA A 53 -9.89 -5.33 -7.43
C ALA A 53 -8.65 -5.83 -6.66
N ILE A 54 -7.49 -5.18 -6.84
CA ILE A 54 -6.27 -5.51 -6.09
C ILE A 54 -6.50 -5.35 -4.58
N ILE A 55 -7.14 -4.27 -4.16
CA ILE A 55 -7.43 -4.01 -2.74
C ILE A 55 -8.43 -5.00 -2.15
N GLU A 56 -9.41 -5.44 -2.94
CA GLU A 56 -10.36 -6.49 -2.54
C GLU A 56 -9.67 -7.85 -2.37
N ASP A 57 -8.78 -8.23 -3.29
CA ASP A 57 -7.98 -9.47 -3.19
C ASP A 57 -7.08 -9.47 -1.95
N LEU A 58 -6.37 -8.38 -1.70
CA LEU A 58 -5.53 -8.23 -0.50
C LEU A 58 -6.36 -8.35 0.78
N ARG A 59 -7.54 -7.72 0.84
CA ARG A 59 -8.45 -7.88 1.99
C ARG A 59 -8.92 -9.32 2.16
N ALA A 60 -9.24 -10.02 1.08
CA ALA A 60 -9.65 -11.42 1.12
C ALA A 60 -8.53 -12.34 1.63
N LYS A 61 -7.26 -11.98 1.40
CA LYS A 61 -6.08 -12.68 1.91
C LYS A 61 -5.74 -12.34 3.37
N GLY A 62 -6.38 -11.32 3.95
CA GLY A 62 -6.22 -10.94 5.35
C GLY A 62 -5.34 -9.70 5.58
N TYR A 63 -4.99 -8.97 4.53
CA TYR A 63 -4.24 -7.72 4.66
C TYR A 63 -5.13 -6.58 5.15
N ASP A 64 -4.61 -5.83 6.13
CA ASP A 64 -5.17 -4.55 6.53
C ASP A 64 -4.74 -3.45 5.55
N ILE A 65 -5.72 -2.70 5.06
CA ILE A 65 -5.51 -1.61 4.10
C ILE A 65 -5.62 -0.29 4.83
N SER A 66 -4.50 0.40 4.96
CA SER A 66 -4.37 1.60 5.79
C SER A 66 -3.57 2.71 5.09
N GLY A 67 -3.32 3.79 5.82
CA GLY A 67 -2.60 4.97 5.32
C GLY A 67 -3.08 6.26 5.95
N ASP A 68 -2.53 7.36 5.46
CA ASP A 68 -3.01 8.69 5.74
C ASP A 68 -4.28 8.94 4.92
N VAL A 69 -5.43 8.86 5.57
CA VAL A 69 -6.74 9.02 4.94
C VAL A 69 -7.38 10.34 5.35
N MET A 70 -7.72 11.17 4.37
CA MET A 70 -8.43 12.42 4.61
C MET A 70 -9.81 12.17 5.20
N LYS A 71 -10.32 13.05 6.08
CA LYS A 71 -11.70 12.93 6.62
C LYS A 71 -12.79 13.24 5.59
N ARG A 72 -12.50 14.08 4.60
CA ARG A 72 -13.43 14.51 3.56
C ARG A 72 -12.89 14.15 2.19
N PRO A 73 -13.76 13.91 1.18
CA PRO A 73 -13.32 13.72 -0.18
C PRO A 73 -12.47 14.90 -0.68
N PRO A 74 -11.47 14.65 -1.54
CA PRO A 74 -10.71 15.71 -2.18
C PRO A 74 -11.61 16.58 -3.06
N ARG A 75 -11.26 17.87 -3.19
CA ARG A 75 -11.95 18.77 -4.13
C ARG A 75 -11.79 18.26 -5.57
N GLY A 76 -12.83 18.45 -6.38
CA GLY A 76 -12.83 18.04 -7.79
C GLY A 76 -13.36 16.62 -8.07
N TYR A 77 -13.77 15.89 -7.03
CA TYR A 77 -14.38 14.58 -7.16
C TYR A 77 -15.77 14.57 -6.49
N PRO A 78 -16.79 13.93 -7.10
CA PRO A 78 -18.09 13.77 -6.46
C PRO A 78 -17.98 13.02 -5.13
N CYS A 79 -18.76 13.43 -4.12
CA CYS A 79 -18.77 12.73 -2.83
C CYS A 79 -19.26 11.28 -2.93
N ASP A 80 -20.10 11.00 -3.92
CA ASP A 80 -20.71 9.71 -4.24
C ASP A 80 -19.93 8.92 -5.31
N HIS A 81 -18.68 9.30 -5.59
CA HIS A 81 -17.83 8.54 -6.50
C HIS A 81 -17.65 7.09 -5.99
N SER A 82 -17.73 6.11 -6.90
CA SER A 82 -17.64 4.68 -6.57
C SER A 82 -16.38 4.30 -5.78
N ARG A 83 -15.32 5.09 -5.94
CA ARG A 83 -14.00 4.91 -5.32
C ARG A 83 -13.65 6.01 -4.33
N THR A 84 -14.65 6.66 -3.71
CA THR A 84 -14.44 7.77 -2.74
C THR A 84 -13.48 7.38 -1.62
N ASP A 85 -13.55 6.16 -1.11
CA ASP A 85 -12.66 5.72 -0.02
C ASP A 85 -11.20 5.74 -0.47
N LEU A 86 -10.88 5.18 -1.65
CA LEU A 86 -9.54 5.22 -2.23
C LEU A 86 -9.08 6.66 -2.51
N LEU A 87 -9.96 7.53 -3.04
CA LEU A 87 -9.61 8.93 -3.34
C LEU A 87 -9.19 9.75 -2.11
N ARG A 88 -9.60 9.32 -0.91
CA ARG A 88 -9.24 9.98 0.35
C ARG A 88 -7.84 9.63 0.83
N HIS A 89 -7.20 8.57 0.30
CA HIS A 89 -5.85 8.21 0.65
C HIS A 89 -4.83 9.25 0.15
N ARG A 90 -3.87 9.56 1.01
CA ARG A 90 -2.63 10.30 0.73
C ARG A 90 -1.41 9.38 0.86
N SER A 91 -1.56 8.24 1.52
CA SER A 91 -0.68 7.08 1.43
C SER A 91 -1.54 5.82 1.40
N LEU A 92 -0.97 4.73 0.88
CA LEU A 92 -1.66 3.44 0.77
C LEU A 92 -0.72 2.33 1.22
N ILE A 93 -1.17 1.54 2.20
CA ILE A 93 -0.41 0.48 2.82
C ILE A 93 -1.28 -0.76 2.87
N ALA A 94 -0.70 -1.90 2.54
CA ALA A 94 -1.26 -3.21 2.82
C ALA A 94 -0.32 -3.95 3.77
N ALA A 95 -0.81 -4.35 4.94
CA ALA A 95 0.01 -5.00 5.95
C ALA A 95 -0.67 -6.23 6.56
N GLN A 96 0.10 -7.26 6.87
CA GLN A 96 -0.41 -8.48 7.50
C GLN A 96 0.57 -9.01 8.55
N PRO A 97 0.09 -9.41 9.75
CA PRO A 97 0.90 -10.19 10.67
C PRO A 97 1.12 -11.59 10.09
N LEU A 98 2.38 -12.04 10.07
CA LEU A 98 2.73 -13.42 9.75
C LEU A 98 2.72 -14.30 11.00
N GLY A 99 2.87 -13.70 12.19
CA GLY A 99 2.82 -14.36 13.50
C GLY A 99 4.20 -14.67 14.08
N CYS A 100 4.22 -15.45 15.16
CA CYS A 100 5.41 -15.77 15.94
C CYS A 100 5.58 -17.27 16.27
N ASP A 101 4.87 -18.16 15.57
CA ASP A 101 4.99 -19.60 15.84
C ASP A 101 6.40 -20.12 15.51
N ASP A 102 6.69 -21.36 15.93
CA ASP A 102 8.03 -21.97 15.86
C ASP A 102 8.73 -21.90 14.49
N TRP A 103 7.96 -21.84 13.39
CA TRP A 103 8.50 -21.67 12.05
C TRP A 103 9.31 -20.36 11.88
N LEU A 104 9.07 -19.34 12.70
CA LEU A 104 9.75 -18.04 12.60
C LEU A 104 11.27 -18.16 12.83
N HIS A 105 11.71 -19.17 13.59
CA HIS A 105 13.12 -19.43 13.89
C HIS A 105 13.77 -20.43 12.93
N THR A 106 13.12 -20.73 11.82
CA THR A 106 13.53 -21.74 10.84
C THR A 106 13.61 -21.14 9.42
N PRO A 107 14.30 -21.78 8.47
CA PRO A 107 14.37 -21.31 7.07
C PRO A 107 13.00 -21.09 6.41
N GLU A 108 11.95 -21.76 6.89
CA GLU A 108 10.56 -21.64 6.47
C GLU A 108 10.05 -20.18 6.55
N ALA A 109 10.61 -19.37 7.45
CA ALA A 109 10.29 -17.96 7.56
C ALA A 109 10.52 -17.18 6.27
N VAL A 110 11.59 -17.50 5.52
CA VAL A 110 11.88 -16.86 4.23
C VAL A 110 10.78 -17.19 3.22
N GLY A 111 10.31 -18.44 3.18
CA GLY A 111 9.23 -18.86 2.30
C GLY A 111 7.93 -18.10 2.58
N LYS A 112 7.58 -17.91 3.87
CA LYS A 112 6.39 -17.12 4.24
C LYS A 112 6.53 -15.65 3.89
N VAL A 113 7.71 -15.06 4.08
CA VAL A 113 7.98 -13.68 3.69
C VAL A 113 7.86 -13.50 2.18
N LEU A 114 8.43 -14.40 1.38
CA LEU A 114 8.37 -14.32 -0.08
C LEU A 114 6.94 -14.50 -0.61
N ALA A 115 6.19 -15.47 -0.09
CA ALA A 115 4.79 -15.64 -0.46
C ALA A 115 3.95 -14.38 -0.16
N ALA A 116 4.16 -13.78 1.00
CA ALA A 116 3.46 -12.55 1.38
C ALA A 116 3.96 -11.31 0.62
N ALA A 117 5.19 -11.32 0.12
CA ALA A 117 5.72 -10.29 -0.78
C ALA A 117 5.11 -10.42 -2.18
N ASP A 118 4.93 -11.65 -2.68
CA ASP A 118 4.27 -11.93 -3.96
C ASP A 118 2.82 -11.43 -3.96
N ASP A 119 2.10 -11.60 -2.84
CA ASP A 119 0.75 -11.06 -2.68
C ASP A 119 0.68 -9.53 -2.84
N LEU A 120 1.73 -8.81 -2.43
CA LEU A 120 1.80 -7.35 -2.49
C LEU A 120 2.20 -6.83 -3.87
N ASP A 121 2.73 -7.67 -4.75
CA ASP A 121 3.34 -7.27 -6.04
C ASP A 121 2.37 -6.47 -6.91
N ALA A 122 1.12 -6.93 -7.04
CA ALA A 122 0.13 -6.25 -7.88
C ALA A 122 -0.14 -4.81 -7.42
N MET A 123 -0.26 -4.57 -6.11
CA MET A 123 -0.48 -3.23 -5.57
C MET A 123 0.75 -2.35 -5.76
N LEU A 124 1.94 -2.86 -5.48
CA LEU A 124 3.18 -2.09 -5.59
C LEU A 124 3.48 -1.76 -7.05
N THR A 125 3.31 -2.70 -7.97
CA THR A 125 3.44 -2.50 -9.41
C THR A 125 2.45 -1.47 -9.94
N TRP A 126 1.21 -1.50 -9.46
CA TRP A 126 0.20 -0.48 -9.80
C TRP A 126 0.64 0.92 -9.34
N LEU A 127 1.12 1.03 -8.09
CA LEU A 127 1.61 2.30 -7.54
C LEU A 127 2.82 2.82 -8.34
N VAL A 128 3.76 1.94 -8.71
CA VAL A 128 4.93 2.32 -9.52
C VAL A 128 4.48 2.84 -10.89
N ARG A 129 3.54 2.15 -11.53
CA ARG A 129 3.04 2.50 -12.87
C ARG A 129 2.35 3.87 -12.90
N HIS A 130 1.58 4.19 -11.85
CA HIS A 130 0.66 5.34 -11.87
C HIS A 130 1.08 6.53 -11.02
N VAL A 131 1.95 6.32 -10.03
CA VAL A 131 2.21 7.30 -8.98
C VAL A 131 3.67 7.75 -8.96
N SER A 132 4.63 6.88 -9.30
CA SER A 132 6.06 7.22 -9.31
C SER A 132 6.34 8.47 -10.15
N SER A 133 7.25 9.30 -9.65
CA SER A 133 7.72 10.44 -10.42
C SER A 133 8.60 9.96 -11.58
N THR A 134 8.20 10.27 -12.81
CA THR A 134 9.15 10.36 -13.91
C THR A 134 10.10 11.51 -13.55
N ALA A 135 11.39 11.19 -13.47
CA ALA A 135 12.46 12.13 -13.11
C ALA A 135 12.43 13.41 -13.95
#